data_AF-A0A947KUP3-F1
#
_entry.id   AF-A0A947KUP3-F1
#
_cell.length_a   1.000
_cell.length_b   1.000
_cell.length_c   1.000
_cell.angle_alpha   90.00
_cell.angle_beta   90.00
_cell.angle_gamma   90.00
#
_symmetry.space_group_name_H-M   'P 1'
#
loop_
_entity.id
_entity.type
_entity.pdbx_description
1 polymer ?
#
loop_
_entity_poly.entity_id
_entity_poly.type
_entity_poly.pdbx_seq_one_letter_code
_entity_poly.pdbx_strand_id
1 'polypeptide(L)'
;MENSSQTDLEGGPYYTSLDEATISALSEIAPANDIESFKIGLGYEFSNVSVEGLILELVYGEMQNSTNKIDERNILLTYEIGKRWYIEGIYTNYWSISGNNTFDRTLLRVDYNF
;
A
#
# COMPACT_ATOMS: atom_id res chain seq x y z
N MET A 1 -21.28 -17.05 -6.92
CA MET A 1 -20.98 -15.61 -7.08
C MET A 1 -19.53 -15.48 -6.70
N GLU A 2 -18.65 -15.29 -7.68
CA GLU A 2 -17.24 -14.97 -7.44
C GLU A 2 -17.17 -13.61 -6.75
N ASN A 3 -16.83 -13.60 -5.47
CA ASN A 3 -16.38 -12.38 -4.81
C ASN A 3 -14.90 -12.24 -5.15
N SER A 4 -14.60 -11.53 -6.24
CA SER A 4 -13.27 -10.98 -6.42
C SER A 4 -13.00 -10.03 -5.26
N SER A 5 -12.12 -10.41 -4.34
CA SER A 5 -11.52 -9.52 -3.37
C SER A 5 -10.62 -8.53 -4.12
N GLN A 6 -11.26 -7.57 -4.77
CA GLN A 6 -10.60 -6.39 -5.31
C GLN A 6 -10.34 -5.49 -4.11
N THR A 7 -9.21 -5.71 -3.45
CA THR A 7 -8.58 -4.67 -2.63
C THR A 7 -8.12 -3.58 -3.60
N ASP A 8 -9.07 -2.71 -3.96
CA ASP A 8 -8.80 -1.41 -4.60
C ASP A 8 -8.01 -0.56 -3.59
N LEU A 9 -6.72 -0.87 -3.48
CA LEU A 9 -5.70 0.12 -3.17
C LEU A 9 -5.67 1.01 -4.41
N GLU A 10 -6.34 2.16 -4.34
CA GLU A 10 -6.54 3.12 -5.43
C GLU A 10 -5.27 3.32 -6.27
N GLY A 11 -5.24 2.62 -7.40
CA GLY A 11 -4.13 2.60 -8.34
C GLY A 11 -4.60 1.80 -9.54
N GLY A 12 -5.24 2.50 -10.49
CA GLY A 12 -5.85 1.89 -11.66
C GLY A 12 -4.90 1.00 -12.48
N PRO A 13 -5.40 0.37 -13.56
CA PRO A 13 -4.81 -0.81 -14.22
C PRO A 13 -3.42 -0.62 -14.88
N TYR A 14 -2.74 0.51 -14.66
CA TYR A 14 -1.47 0.84 -15.31
C TYR A 14 -0.27 0.96 -14.37
N TYR A 15 -0.44 0.84 -13.05
CA TYR A 15 0.68 0.90 -12.13
C TYR A 15 0.49 -0.12 -11.01
N THR A 16 1.35 -1.14 -10.98
CA THR A 16 1.54 -2.05 -9.84
C THR A 16 1.55 -1.23 -8.54
N SER A 17 0.44 -1.26 -7.82
CA SER A 17 0.05 -0.35 -6.74
C SER A 17 1.16 -0.16 -5.69
N LEU A 18 1.96 0.88 -5.88
CA LEU A 18 2.65 1.59 -4.82
C LEU A 18 1.73 2.74 -4.41
N ASP A 19 1.74 3.14 -3.13
CA ASP A 19 0.79 4.11 -2.57
C ASP A 19 0.86 5.46 -3.30
N GLU A 20 -0.15 6.32 -3.12
CA GLU A 20 -0.26 7.64 -3.77
C GLU A 20 1.00 8.51 -3.65
N ALA A 21 1.79 8.28 -2.59
CA ALA A 21 3.06 8.94 -2.36
C ALA A 21 4.14 8.52 -3.37
N THR A 22 4.20 7.23 -3.71
CA THR A 22 5.08 6.74 -4.78
C THR A 22 4.58 7.17 -6.16
N ILE A 23 3.26 7.23 -6.38
CA ILE A 23 2.68 7.80 -7.62
C ILE A 23 2.99 9.30 -7.75
N SER A 24 2.88 10.06 -6.66
CA SER A 24 3.26 11.47 -6.62
C SER A 24 4.75 11.65 -6.90
N ALA A 25 5.58 10.78 -6.34
CA ALA A 25 7.02 10.83 -6.56
C ALA A 25 7.43 10.37 -7.99
N LEU A 26 6.69 9.46 -8.63
CA LEU A 26 6.81 9.17 -10.06
C LEU A 26 6.57 10.41 -10.92
N SER A 27 5.59 11.24 -10.53
CA SER A 27 5.31 12.50 -11.22
C SER A 27 6.40 13.56 -11.01
N GLU A 28 7.10 13.53 -9.86
CA GLU A 28 8.21 14.44 -9.54
C GLU A 28 9.57 14.03 -10.13
N ILE A 29 9.84 12.72 -10.30
CA ILE A 29 11.15 12.19 -10.76
C ILE A 29 11.31 12.19 -12.30
N ALA A 30 10.31 12.73 -12.99
CA ALA A 30 10.35 13.26 -14.36
C ALA A 30 10.00 12.29 -15.51
N PRO A 31 9.39 12.82 -16.60
CA PRO A 31 8.74 12.04 -17.67
C PRO A 31 9.69 11.45 -18.73
N ALA A 32 10.98 11.28 -18.43
CA ALA A 32 12.00 11.06 -19.47
C ALA A 32 13.18 10.14 -19.09
N ASN A 33 13.19 9.54 -17.90
CA ASN A 33 14.25 8.63 -17.47
C ASN A 33 13.69 7.21 -17.32
N ASP A 34 14.51 6.21 -17.66
CA ASP A 34 14.20 4.81 -17.35
C ASP A 34 14.14 4.64 -15.83
N ILE A 35 12.99 4.18 -15.33
CA ILE A 35 12.74 3.93 -13.91
C ILE A 35 12.61 2.41 -13.72
N GLU A 36 13.35 1.89 -12.75
CA GLU A 36 13.19 0.53 -12.27
C GLU A 36 12.42 0.55 -10.95
N SER A 37 11.45 -0.36 -10.82
CA SER A 37 10.66 -0.48 -9.60
C SER A 37 10.35 -1.94 -9.31
N PHE A 38 10.37 -2.30 -8.03
CA PHE A 38 9.83 -3.58 -7.58
C PHE A 38 8.99 -3.40 -6.31
N LYS A 39 8.10 -4.37 -6.11
CA LYS A 39 7.24 -4.45 -4.92
C LYS A 39 7.24 -5.88 -4.40
N ILE A 40 7.41 -6.05 -3.11
CA ILE A 40 7.30 -7.33 -2.41
C ILE A 40 6.27 -7.16 -1.30
N GLY A 41 5.32 -8.08 -1.24
CA GLY A 41 4.27 -8.10 -0.23
C GLY A 41 4.23 -9.45 0.48
N LEU A 42 3.96 -9.42 1.78
CA LEU A 42 3.65 -10.59 2.59
C LEU A 42 2.31 -10.35 3.29
N GLY A 43 1.35 -11.25 3.07
CA GLY A 43 0.03 -11.22 3.69
C GLY A 43 -0.16 -12.42 4.61
N TYR A 44 -0.85 -12.19 5.74
CA TYR A 44 -1.30 -13.25 6.62
C TYR A 44 -2.76 -13.06 7.00
N GLU A 45 -3.57 -14.07 6.70
CA GLU A 45 -4.96 -14.17 7.15
C GLU A 45 -5.03 -14.94 8.47
N PHE A 46 -5.63 -14.33 9.48
CA PHE A 46 -5.73 -14.92 10.82
C PHE A 46 -6.90 -15.92 10.96
N SER A 47 -7.58 -16.24 9.86
CA SER A 47 -8.60 -17.29 9.79
C SER A 47 -8.06 -18.64 10.30
N ASN A 48 -6.78 -18.93 10.04
CA ASN A 48 -6.10 -20.15 10.50
C ASN A 48 -5.85 -20.20 12.02
N VAL A 49 -5.98 -19.09 12.73
CA VAL A 49 -5.81 -18.98 14.20
C VAL A 49 -7.09 -18.49 14.89
N SER A 50 -8.25 -18.77 14.27
CA SER A 50 -9.59 -18.49 14.81
C SER A 50 -9.95 -17.00 14.93
N VAL A 51 -9.26 -16.12 14.21
CA VAL A 51 -9.68 -14.71 14.07
C VAL A 51 -10.10 -14.48 12.62
N GLU A 52 -11.40 -14.70 12.36
CA GLU A 52 -11.99 -14.50 11.04
C GLU A 52 -12.00 -13.01 10.66
N GLY A 53 -11.78 -12.71 9.38
CA GLY A 53 -11.84 -11.36 8.83
C GLY A 53 -10.66 -10.46 9.14
N LEU A 54 -9.70 -10.88 9.99
CA LEU A 54 -8.48 -10.14 10.27
C LEU A 54 -7.36 -10.52 9.29
N ILE A 55 -6.76 -9.51 8.67
CA ILE A 55 -5.68 -9.64 7.69
C ILE A 55 -4.58 -8.63 8.04
N LEU A 56 -3.33 -9.07 8.01
CA LEU A 56 -2.15 -8.22 8.09
C LEU A 56 -1.36 -8.34 6.80
N GLU A 57 -1.02 -7.21 6.21
CA GLU A 57 -0.14 -7.14 5.04
C GLU A 57 1.06 -6.24 5.33
N LEU A 58 2.23 -6.71 4.93
CA LEU A 58 3.48 -5.96 4.96
C LEU A 58 3.95 -5.79 3.52
N VAL A 59 4.15 -4.56 3.09
CA VAL A 59 4.55 -4.25 1.71
C VAL A 59 5.82 -3.42 1.74
N TYR A 60 6.80 -3.81 0.94
CA TYR A 60 7.99 -3.03 0.65
C TYR A 60 8.04 -2.74 -0.84
N GLY A 61 8.20 -1.47 -1.17
CA GLY A 61 8.42 -0.98 -2.52
C GLY A 61 9.74 -0.24 -2.60
N GLU A 62 10.44 -0.45 -3.70
CA GLU A 62 11.61 0.35 -4.04
C GLU A 62 11.48 0.83 -5.49
N MET A 63 11.87 2.07 -5.71
CA MET A 63 11.91 2.69 -7.02
C MET A 63 13.20 3.47 -7.17
N GLN A 64 13.88 3.26 -8.28
CA GLN A 64 15.16 3.90 -8.53
C GLN A 64 15.37 4.25 -10.00
N ASN A 65 16.24 5.23 -10.22
CA ASN A 65 16.86 5.49 -11.50
C ASN A 65 18.35 5.83 -11.29
N SER A 66 19.04 6.33 -12.31
CA SER A 66 20.47 6.67 -12.25
C SER A 66 20.86 7.73 -11.20
N THR A 67 19.90 8.48 -10.66
CA THR A 67 20.13 9.62 -9.76
C THR A 67 19.31 9.60 -8.49
N ASN A 68 18.21 8.85 -8.48
CA ASN A 68 17.13 8.97 -7.52
C ASN A 68 16.75 7.60 -6.98
N LYS A 69 16.39 7.52 -5.70
CA LYS A 69 15.88 6.32 -5.06
C LYS A 69 14.81 6.67 -4.03
N ILE A 70 13.74 5.87 -4.04
CA ILE A 70 12.63 5.92 -3.12
C ILE A 70 12.42 4.54 -2.53
N ASP A 71 12.24 4.51 -1.22
CA ASP A 71 11.84 3.33 -0.48
C ASP A 71 10.51 3.61 0.24
N GLU A 72 9.56 2.70 0.13
CA GLU A 72 8.26 2.78 0.80
C GLU A 72 7.97 1.48 1.55
N ARG A 73 7.54 1.60 2.80
CA ARG A 73 7.16 0.48 3.65
C ARG A 73 5.76 0.71 4.17
N ASN A 74 4.86 -0.22 3.87
CA ASN A 74 3.48 -0.17 4.34
C ASN A 74 3.18 -1.35 5.25
N ILE A 75 2.46 -1.06 6.34
CA ILE A 75 1.81 -2.04 7.21
C ILE A 75 0.31 -1.78 7.09
N LEU A 76 -0.42 -2.78 6.61
CA LEU A 76 -1.87 -2.72 6.46
C LEU A 76 -2.50 -3.73 7.41
N LEU A 77 -3.47 -3.26 8.19
CA LEU A 77 -4.28 -4.09 9.07
C LEU A 77 -5.74 -3.89 8.69
N THR A 78 -6.35 -4.96 8.18
CA THR A 78 -7.75 -4.95 7.77
C THR A 78 -8.54 -5.90 8.67
N TYR A 79 -9.70 -5.45 9.13
CA TYR A 79 -10.59 -6.28 9.92
C TYR A 79 -12.05 -6.12 9.48
N GLU A 80 -12.60 -7.21 8.93
CA GLU A 80 -14.03 -7.37 8.69
C GLU A 80 -14.71 -8.02 9.91
N ILE A 81 -15.61 -7.28 10.56
CA ILE A 81 -16.39 -7.81 11.69
C ILE A 81 -17.80 -8.14 11.20
N GLY A 82 -17.98 -9.41 10.86
CA GLY A 82 -19.21 -9.91 10.26
C GLY A 82 -19.45 -9.29 8.89
N LYS A 83 -20.66 -8.81 8.62
CA LYS A 83 -21.03 -8.14 7.34
C LYS A 83 -21.23 -6.64 7.47
N ARG A 84 -20.97 -6.09 8.65
CA ARG A 84 -21.41 -4.74 9.03
C ARG A 84 -20.26 -3.76 9.18
N TRP A 85 -19.15 -4.19 9.77
CA TRP A 85 -18.03 -3.31 10.03
C TRP A 85 -16.83 -3.73 9.19
N TYR A 86 -16.20 -2.74 8.59
CA TYR A 86 -14.91 -2.86 7.95
C TYR A 86 -14.00 -1.80 8.57
N ILE A 87 -12.85 -2.24 9.08
CA ILE A 87 -11.84 -1.37 9.67
C ILE A 87 -10.55 -1.60 8.90
N GLU A 88 -9.91 -0.53 8.48
CA GLU A 88 -8.61 -0.57 7.81
C GLU A 88 -7.68 0.45 8.45
N GLY A 89 -6.50 0.00 8.85
CA GLY A 89 -5.41 0.83 9.30
C GLY A 89 -4.22 0.66 8.39
N ILE A 90 -3.69 1.76 7.85
CA ILE A 90 -2.49 1.76 7.02
C ILE A 90 -1.45 2.64 7.70
N TYR A 91 -0.25 2.10 7.90
CA TYR A 91 0.92 2.87 8.26
C TYR A 91 1.93 2.83 7.11
N THR A 92 2.39 3.99 6.68
CA THR A 92 3.35 4.16 5.59
C THR A 92 4.57 4.88 6.14
N ASN A 93 5.74 4.31 5.90
CA ASN A 93 7.03 4.98 6.07
C ASN A 93 7.63 5.17 4.68
N TYR A 94 7.89 6.44 4.34
CA TYR A 94 8.40 6.84 3.03
C TYR A 94 9.75 7.53 3.18
N TRP A 95 10.68 7.19 2.29
CA TRP A 95 12.00 7.78 2.24
C TRP A 95 12.44 8.03 0.79
N SER A 96 12.98 9.23 0.52
CA SER A 96 13.48 9.63 -0.80
C SER A 96 14.84 10.31 -0.70
N ILE A 97 15.82 9.77 -1.44
CA ILE A 97 17.15 10.39 -1.60
C ILE A 97 17.04 11.68 -2.42
N SER A 98 16.22 11.64 -3.46
CA SER A 98 16.09 12.64 -4.52
C SER A 98 15.67 14.02 -4.02
N GLY A 99 14.88 14.05 -2.95
CA GLY A 99 14.38 15.28 -2.33
C GLY A 99 14.78 15.47 -0.88
N ASN A 100 15.57 14.54 -0.31
CA ASN A 100 15.82 14.45 1.13
C ASN A 100 14.51 14.50 1.95
N ASN A 101 13.45 13.93 1.39
CA ASN A 101 12.10 14.02 1.93
C ASN A 101 11.73 12.69 2.56
N THR A 102 11.26 12.75 3.79
CA THR A 102 10.86 11.60 4.58
C THR A 102 9.56 11.92 5.25
N PHE A 103 8.60 11.01 5.20
CA PHE A 103 7.38 11.18 5.98
C PHE A 103 6.88 9.84 6.51
N ASP A 104 6.16 9.94 7.62
CA ASP A 104 5.36 8.87 8.17
C ASP A 104 3.89 9.26 8.01
N ARG A 105 3.06 8.32 7.58
CA ARG A 105 1.62 8.53 7.41
C ARG A 105 0.86 7.40 8.07
N THR A 106 -0.21 7.75 8.77
CA THR A 106 -1.19 6.79 9.29
C THR A 106 -2.56 7.15 8.73
N LEU A 107 -3.22 6.19 8.10
CA LEU A 107 -4.61 6.30 7.65
C LEU A 107 -5.45 5.29 8.43
N LEU A 108 -6.63 5.74 8.89
CA LEU A 108 -7.62 4.89 9.52
C LEU A 108 -8.95 5.09 8.80
N ARG A 109 -9.52 3.99 8.30
CA ARG A 109 -10.83 3.96 7.67
C ARG A 109 -11.74 3.03 8.45
N VAL A 110 -12.98 3.47 8.64
CA VAL A 110 -14.03 2.70 9.30
C VAL A 110 -15.30 2.85 8.48
N ASP A 111 -15.75 1.75 7.90
CA ASP A 111 -16.98 1.68 7.13
C ASP A 111 -18.04 0.85 7.87
N TYR A 112 -19.29 1.32 7.79
CA TYR A 112 -20.45 0.65 8.37
C TYR A 112 -21.53 0.41 7.32
N ASN A 113 -21.92 -0.85 7.16
CA ASN A 113 -23.01 -1.28 6.29
C ASN A 113 -24.30 -1.48 7.10
N PHE A 114 -25.34 -0.71 6.73
CA PHE A 114 -26.69 -0.77 7.31
C PHE A 114 -27.50 -1.95 6.79
#